data_AF-A0A9P4HFI9-F1
#
_entry.id   AF-A0A9P4HFI9-F1
#
_cell.length_a   1.000
_cell.length_b   1.000
_cell.length_c   1.000
_cell.angle_alpha   90.00
_cell.angle_beta   90.00
_cell.angle_gamma   90.00
#
_symmetry.space_group_name_H-M   'P 1'
#
loop_
_entity.id
_entity.type
_entity.pdbx_description
1 polymer ?
#
loop_
_entity_poly.entity_id
_entity_poly.type
_entity_poly.pdbx_seq_one_letter_code
_entity_poly.pdbx_strand_id
1 'polypeptide(L)'
;STLSQRHKGKTSSFKAKVIGQKKLSLQQELELVQYIRDLTERGLPPTREIIQNFTSAVAYKDVSESWVTRFINNYKDQLTAKRTTGMDRVRHQADSEDKYNLYFDLLHSKIDKYQVEPRHMYNMDEKGFLISVTSRSKRVFSKYLWQQGRVTAS
;
A
#
# COMPACT_ATOMS: atom_id res chain seq x y z
N SER A 1 -19.75 4.76 -46.71
CA SER A 1 -20.21 3.59 -45.92
C SER A 1 -19.06 2.87 -45.23
N THR A 2 -19.26 2.49 -43.97
CA THR A 2 -18.28 1.86 -43.06
C THR A 2 -17.76 0.51 -43.58
N LEU A 3 -18.57 -0.21 -44.36
CA LEU A 3 -18.23 -1.48 -45.03
C LEU A 3 -17.14 -1.32 -46.11
N SER A 4 -17.21 -0.26 -46.92
CA SER A 4 -16.23 0.03 -47.98
C SER A 4 -14.83 0.33 -47.42
N GLN A 5 -14.78 1.05 -46.29
CA GLN A 5 -13.52 1.37 -45.58
C GLN A 5 -12.89 0.10 -44.97
N ARG A 6 -13.72 -0.81 -44.45
CA ARG A 6 -13.27 -2.09 -43.87
C ARG A 6 -12.70 -3.03 -44.94
N HIS A 7 -13.35 -3.11 -46.10
CA HIS A 7 -12.87 -3.89 -47.24
C HIS A 7 -11.54 -3.35 -47.80
N LYS A 8 -11.34 -2.02 -47.78
CA LYS A 8 -10.09 -1.38 -48.21
C LYS A 8 -8.96 -1.43 -47.15
N GLY A 9 -9.14 -2.19 -46.06
CA GLY A 9 -8.15 -2.30 -44.99
C GLY A 9 -7.90 -1.01 -44.19
N LYS A 10 -8.69 0.06 -44.44
CA LYS A 10 -8.54 1.37 -43.79
C LYS A 10 -9.08 1.39 -42.35
N THR A 11 -9.84 0.37 -41.97
CA THR A 11 -10.41 0.23 -40.62
C THR A 11 -9.61 -0.78 -39.80
N SER A 12 -8.82 -0.28 -38.84
CA SER A 12 -8.10 -1.11 -37.87
C SER A 12 -9.06 -1.93 -37.00
N SER A 13 -8.63 -3.12 -36.57
CA SER A 13 -9.45 -3.96 -35.69
C SER A 13 -9.76 -3.24 -34.36
N PHE A 14 -10.92 -3.56 -33.76
CA PHE A 14 -11.33 -2.95 -32.49
C PHE A 14 -10.27 -3.15 -31.39
N LYS A 15 -9.65 -4.34 -31.34
CA LYS A 15 -8.53 -4.64 -30.42
C LYS A 15 -7.32 -3.73 -30.65
N ALA A 16 -6.93 -3.50 -31.89
CA ALA A 16 -5.81 -2.61 -32.22
C ALA A 16 -6.10 -1.14 -31.83
N LYS A 17 -7.35 -0.70 -32.04
CA LYS A 17 -7.79 0.64 -31.64
C LYS A 17 -7.78 0.82 -30.11
N VAL A 18 -8.19 -0.18 -29.35
CA VAL A 18 -8.16 -0.17 -27.88
C VAL A 18 -6.72 -0.14 -27.34
N ILE A 19 -5.80 -0.90 -27.95
CA ILE A 19 -4.38 -0.89 -27.58
C ILE A 19 -3.76 0.49 -27.82
N GLY A 20 -4.04 1.12 -28.97
CA GLY A 20 -3.53 2.46 -29.29
C GLY A 20 -4.10 3.59 -28.43
N GLN A 21 -5.22 3.37 -27.72
CA GLN A 21 -5.85 4.35 -26.85
C GLN A 21 -5.43 4.24 -25.37
N LYS A 22 -4.67 3.20 -25.00
CA LYS A 22 -4.22 3.05 -23.62
C LYS A 22 -3.16 4.09 -23.28
N LYS A 23 -3.26 4.65 -22.06
CA LYS A 23 -2.30 5.65 -21.57
C LYS A 23 -0.90 5.09 -21.32
N LEU A 24 -0.81 3.79 -20.97
CA LEU A 24 0.41 3.02 -20.75
C LEU A 24 0.45 1.83 -21.71
N SER A 25 1.66 1.39 -22.05
CA SER A 25 1.88 0.10 -22.72
C SER A 25 1.57 -1.06 -21.77
N LEU A 26 1.34 -2.26 -22.34
CA LEU A 26 1.12 -3.47 -21.54
C LEU A 26 2.32 -3.75 -20.61
N GLN A 27 3.55 -3.55 -21.11
CA GLN A 27 4.75 -3.75 -20.30
C GLN A 27 4.77 -2.83 -19.09
N GLN A 28 4.47 -1.54 -19.28
CA GLN A 28 4.44 -0.57 -18.18
C GLN A 28 3.36 -0.91 -17.15
N GLU A 29 2.18 -1.38 -17.58
CA GLU A 29 1.16 -1.85 -16.65
C GLU A 29 1.64 -3.06 -15.83
N LEU A 30 2.33 -4.02 -16.46
CA LEU A 30 2.87 -5.20 -15.77
C LEU A 30 3.98 -4.86 -14.77
N GLU A 31 4.90 -3.97 -15.15
CA GLU A 31 5.93 -3.45 -14.24
C GLU A 31 5.31 -2.75 -13.03
N LEU A 32 4.24 -1.97 -13.24
CA LEU A 32 3.53 -1.31 -12.14
C LEU A 32 2.88 -2.33 -11.20
N VAL A 33 2.31 -3.43 -11.73
CA VAL A 33 1.77 -4.51 -10.90
C VAL A 33 2.88 -5.19 -10.08
N GLN A 34 4.02 -5.48 -10.71
CA GLN A 34 5.18 -6.07 -10.04
C GLN A 34 5.70 -5.15 -8.94
N TYR A 35 5.81 -3.85 -9.20
CA TYR A 35 6.24 -2.88 -8.21
C TYR A 35 5.29 -2.77 -7.02
N ILE A 36 3.97 -2.84 -7.25
CA ILE A 36 2.98 -2.91 -6.15
C ILE A 36 3.17 -4.19 -5.32
N ARG A 37 3.55 -5.31 -5.94
CA ARG A 37 3.87 -6.55 -5.22
C ARG A 37 5.06 -6.34 -4.29
N ASP A 38 6.15 -5.77 -4.79
CA ASP A 38 7.37 -5.54 -4.01
C ASP A 38 7.12 -4.56 -2.85
N LEU A 39 6.33 -3.50 -3.07
CA LEU A 39 5.89 -2.59 -2.02
C LEU A 39 5.04 -3.32 -0.96
N THR A 40 4.18 -4.25 -1.39
CA THR A 40 3.38 -5.06 -0.48
C THR A 40 4.27 -5.97 0.38
N GLU A 41 5.30 -6.61 -0.21
CA GLU A 41 6.26 -7.45 0.51
C GLU A 41 7.05 -6.67 1.58
N ARG A 42 7.33 -5.39 1.31
CA ARG A 42 8.02 -4.48 2.25
C ARG A 42 7.10 -3.89 3.32
N GLY A 43 5.81 -4.23 3.33
CA GLY A 43 4.82 -3.65 4.25
C GLY A 43 4.44 -2.20 3.94
N LEU A 44 4.66 -1.74 2.70
CA LEU A 44 4.37 -0.39 2.24
C LEU A 44 3.31 -0.38 1.11
N PRO A 45 2.15 -1.02 1.30
CA PRO A 45 1.13 -1.09 0.25
C PRO A 45 0.68 0.33 -0.14
N PRO A 46 0.69 0.69 -1.43
CA PRO A 46 0.42 2.06 -1.86
C PRO A 46 -1.07 2.42 -1.74
N THR A 47 -1.34 3.71 -1.59
CA THR A 47 -2.69 4.27 -1.78
C THR A 47 -3.00 4.42 -3.26
N ARG A 48 -4.27 4.68 -3.59
CA ARG A 48 -4.69 4.99 -4.97
C ARG A 48 -4.00 6.23 -5.53
N GLU A 49 -3.78 7.23 -4.69
CA GLU A 49 -3.07 8.46 -5.03
C GLU A 49 -1.59 8.19 -5.33
N ILE A 50 -0.92 7.35 -4.55
CA ILE A 50 0.46 6.94 -4.83
C ILE A 50 0.55 6.21 -6.18
N ILE A 51 -0.39 5.30 -6.47
CA ILE A 51 -0.46 4.61 -7.78
C ILE A 51 -0.68 5.63 -8.91
N GLN A 52 -1.58 6.60 -8.71
CA GLN A 52 -1.80 7.68 -9.66
C GLN A 52 -0.51 8.45 -9.95
N ASN A 53 0.24 8.83 -8.90
CA ASN A 53 1.50 9.56 -9.02
C ASN A 53 2.55 8.75 -9.80
N PHE A 54 2.73 7.46 -9.49
CA PHE A 54 3.63 6.59 -10.25
C PHE A 54 3.21 6.50 -11.72
N THR A 55 1.92 6.33 -11.97
CA THR A 55 1.39 6.21 -13.32
C THR A 55 1.58 7.52 -14.09
N SER A 56 1.30 8.67 -13.47
CA SER A 56 1.47 9.99 -14.10
C SER A 56 2.94 10.26 -14.43
N ALA A 57 3.86 9.87 -13.55
CA ALA A 57 5.30 9.98 -13.78
C ALA A 57 5.78 9.13 -14.97
N VAL A 58 5.37 7.85 -15.03
CA VAL A 58 5.73 6.94 -16.13
C VAL A 58 5.09 7.37 -17.45
N ALA A 59 3.88 7.93 -17.39
CA ALA A 59 3.12 8.34 -18.57
C ALA A 59 3.45 9.76 -19.07
N TYR A 60 4.30 10.50 -18.34
CA TYR A 60 4.59 11.93 -18.55
C TYR A 60 3.34 12.80 -18.74
N LYS A 61 2.23 12.44 -18.07
CA LYS A 61 0.94 13.12 -18.16
C LYS A 61 0.05 12.77 -16.97
N ASP A 62 -0.85 13.68 -16.62
CA ASP A 62 -1.79 13.41 -15.54
C ASP A 62 -2.75 12.26 -15.87
N VAL A 63 -2.82 11.33 -14.92
CA VAL A 63 -3.72 10.20 -14.92
C VAL A 63 -4.87 10.49 -13.97
N SER A 64 -6.09 10.09 -14.33
CA SER A 64 -7.28 10.32 -13.50
C SER A 64 -7.48 9.19 -12.49
N GLU A 65 -8.20 9.47 -11.42
CA GLU A 65 -8.60 8.49 -10.40
C GLU A 65 -9.42 7.33 -11.00
N SER A 66 -10.23 7.62 -12.03
CA SER A 66 -10.96 6.62 -12.83
C SER A 66 -10.04 5.63 -13.55
N TRP A 67 -8.86 6.06 -14.00
CA TRP A 67 -7.88 5.14 -14.59
C TRP A 67 -7.35 4.16 -13.54
N VAL A 68 -7.07 4.63 -12.32
CA VAL A 68 -6.62 3.78 -11.21
C VAL A 68 -7.71 2.74 -10.84
N THR A 69 -8.98 3.13 -10.85
CA THR A 69 -10.11 2.18 -10.70
C THR A 69 -10.08 1.10 -11.77
N ARG A 70 -9.95 1.49 -13.04
CA ARG A 70 -9.92 0.55 -14.17
C ARG A 70 -8.70 -0.36 -14.11
N PHE A 71 -7.53 0.17 -13.77
CA PHE A 71 -6.29 -0.58 -13.59
C PHE A 71 -6.47 -1.69 -12.53
N ILE A 72 -6.93 -1.34 -11.33
CA ILE A 72 -7.16 -2.33 -10.26
C ILE A 72 -8.20 -3.38 -10.69
N ASN A 73 -9.26 -2.98 -11.40
CA ASN A 73 -10.27 -3.91 -11.89
C ASN A 73 -9.74 -4.84 -13.00
N ASN A 74 -8.90 -4.33 -13.90
CA ASN A 74 -8.28 -5.11 -14.97
C ASN A 74 -7.32 -6.16 -14.40
N TYR A 75 -6.65 -5.85 -13.29
CA TYR A 75 -5.71 -6.73 -12.59
C TYR A 75 -6.29 -7.31 -11.30
N LYS A 76 -7.62 -7.50 -11.21
CA LYS A 76 -8.34 -8.05 -10.03
C LYS A 76 -7.89 -9.44 -9.58
N ASP A 77 -7.21 -10.18 -10.47
CA ASP A 77 -6.65 -11.50 -10.18
C ASP A 77 -5.29 -11.41 -9.48
N GLN A 78 -4.62 -10.26 -9.57
CA GLN A 78 -3.30 -10.01 -8.99
C GLN A 78 -3.33 -8.97 -7.87
N LEU A 79 -4.28 -8.04 -7.90
CA LEU A 79 -4.40 -6.93 -6.96
C LEU A 79 -5.71 -6.99 -6.17
N THR A 80 -5.66 -6.52 -4.93
CA THR A 80 -6.85 -6.33 -4.08
C THR A 80 -6.75 -5.03 -3.31
N ALA A 81 -7.88 -4.35 -3.12
CA ALA A 81 -7.91 -3.13 -2.32
C ALA A 81 -8.60 -3.40 -0.98
N LYS A 82 -7.90 -3.13 0.13
CA LYS A 82 -8.38 -3.35 1.49
C LYS A 82 -8.22 -2.08 2.32
N ARG A 83 -9.07 -1.90 3.32
CA ARG A 83 -8.94 -0.79 4.27
C ARG A 83 -8.04 -1.24 5.41
N THR A 84 -6.98 -0.49 5.67
CA THR A 84 -6.17 -0.66 6.88
C THR A 84 -6.96 -0.16 8.07
N THR A 85 -6.84 -0.87 9.19
CA THR A 85 -7.24 -0.30 10.47
C THR A 85 -6.31 0.86 10.81
N GLY A 86 -6.84 1.81 11.58
CA GLY A 86 -5.96 2.79 12.19
C GLY A 86 -5.32 2.19 13.42
N MET A 87 -4.06 2.55 13.70
CA MET A 87 -3.35 2.10 14.90
C MET A 87 -4.08 2.46 16.20
N ASP A 88 -4.92 3.49 16.16
CA ASP A 88 -5.57 4.09 17.33
C ASP A 88 -6.36 3.08 18.18
N ARG A 89 -7.11 2.17 17.55
CA ARG A 89 -7.87 1.14 18.28
C ARG A 89 -6.97 0.12 18.97
N VAL A 90 -5.82 -0.21 18.37
CA VAL A 90 -4.85 -1.16 18.94
C VAL A 90 -4.13 -0.52 20.12
N ARG A 91 -3.77 0.77 20.00
CA ARG A 91 -3.17 1.53 21.10
C ARG A 91 -4.14 1.69 22.28
N HIS A 92 -5.39 2.09 22.04
CA HIS A 92 -6.38 2.19 23.09
C HIS A 92 -6.65 0.87 23.83
N GLN A 93 -6.55 -0.29 23.16
CA GLN A 93 -6.66 -1.59 23.84
C GLN A 93 -5.37 -2.03 24.56
N ALA A 94 -4.22 -1.49 24.15
CA ALA A 94 -2.93 -1.74 24.79
C ALA A 94 -2.69 -0.80 25.98
N ASP A 95 -3.25 0.42 25.94
CA ASP A 95 -3.30 1.39 27.03
C ASP A 95 -4.18 0.86 28.16
N SER A 96 -3.54 0.20 29.11
CA SER A 96 -4.15 -0.25 30.35
C SER A 96 -3.27 0.22 31.49
N GLU A 97 -3.88 0.95 32.41
CA GLU A 97 -3.23 1.47 33.62
C GLU A 97 -2.53 0.34 34.40
N ASP A 98 -3.18 -0.82 34.54
CA ASP A 98 -2.61 -1.99 35.20
C ASP A 98 -1.31 -2.49 34.55
N LYS A 99 -1.22 -2.43 33.21
CA LYS A 99 0.00 -2.83 32.49
C LYS A 99 1.13 -1.82 32.70
N TYR A 100 0.80 -0.54 32.77
CA TYR A 100 1.76 0.50 33.10
C TYR A 100 2.29 0.33 34.52
N ASN A 101 1.39 0.14 35.49
CA ASN A 101 1.76 -0.09 36.88
C ASN A 101 2.68 -1.32 37.00
N LEU A 102 2.29 -2.46 36.41
CA LEU A 102 3.12 -3.67 36.44
C LEU A 102 4.50 -3.47 35.78
N TYR A 103 4.56 -2.74 34.67
CA TYR A 103 5.82 -2.43 33.99
C TYR A 103 6.72 -1.56 34.85
N PHE A 104 6.19 -0.48 35.44
CA PHE A 104 6.95 0.44 36.28
C PHE A 104 7.37 -0.21 37.59
N ASP A 105 6.53 -1.02 38.22
CA ASP A 105 6.88 -1.81 39.41
C ASP A 105 8.06 -2.74 39.11
N LEU A 106 8.00 -3.46 37.98
CA LEU A 106 9.09 -4.32 37.55
C LEU A 106 10.35 -3.51 37.23
N LEU A 107 10.22 -2.38 36.53
CA LEU A 107 11.34 -1.50 36.17
C LEU A 107 12.05 -0.96 37.42
N HIS A 108 11.30 -0.41 38.37
CA HIS A 108 11.83 0.08 39.64
C HIS A 108 12.54 -1.03 40.41
N SER A 109 11.96 -2.23 40.48
CA SER A 109 12.59 -3.37 41.14
C SER A 109 13.97 -3.74 40.54
N LYS A 110 14.15 -3.55 39.23
CA LYS A 110 15.42 -3.82 38.54
C LYS A 110 16.41 -2.67 38.71
N ILE A 111 15.95 -1.43 38.67
CA ILE A 111 16.77 -0.24 38.93
C ILE A 111 17.38 -0.36 40.33
N ASP A 112 16.57 -0.69 41.34
CA ASP A 112 17.03 -0.86 42.72
C ASP A 112 17.98 -2.05 42.86
N LYS A 113 17.62 -3.20 42.26
CA LYS A 113 18.44 -4.43 42.34
C LYS A 113 19.85 -4.24 41.77
N TYR A 114 19.97 -3.52 40.66
CA TYR A 114 21.24 -3.34 39.97
C TYR A 114 21.87 -1.96 40.19
N GLN A 115 21.27 -1.12 41.04
CA GLN A 115 21.72 0.24 41.34
C GLN A 115 21.98 1.05 40.07
N VAL A 116 21.05 0.97 39.11
CA VAL A 116 21.19 1.65 37.82
C VAL A 116 21.05 3.15 38.03
N GLU A 117 22.12 3.89 37.80
CA GLU A 117 22.07 5.35 37.89
C GLU A 117 21.26 5.94 36.72
N PRO A 118 20.50 7.04 36.94
CA PRO A 118 19.69 7.65 35.90
C PRO A 118 20.46 8.01 34.62
N ARG A 119 21.75 8.34 34.74
CA ARG A 119 22.64 8.64 33.59
C ARG A 119 22.89 7.47 32.63
N HIS A 120 22.59 6.24 33.05
CA HIS A 120 22.75 5.02 32.26
C HIS A 120 21.41 4.48 31.75
N MET A 121 20.32 5.21 31.95
CA MET A 121 19.00 4.87 31.41
C MET A 121 18.87 5.47 30.01
N TYR A 122 19.10 4.65 28.99
CA TYR A 122 18.91 5.05 27.60
C TYR A 122 17.52 4.65 27.12
N ASN A 123 16.87 5.54 26.37
CA ASN A 123 15.62 5.20 25.69
C ASN A 123 15.92 4.14 24.62
N MET A 124 15.18 3.04 24.64
CA MET A 124 15.23 2.00 23.61
C MET A 124 14.02 2.15 22.68
N ASP A 125 13.76 3.36 22.15
CA ASP A 125 12.73 3.56 21.14
C ASP A 125 13.24 3.15 19.76
N GLU A 126 13.60 1.87 19.62
CA GLU A 126 13.81 1.29 18.30
C GLU A 126 12.44 1.11 17.64
N LYS A 127 11.84 2.20 17.14
CA LYS A 127 10.94 2.26 15.97
C LYS A 127 10.81 3.71 15.50
N GLY A 128 11.57 4.02 14.45
CA GLY A 128 11.48 5.28 13.72
C GLY A 128 10.05 5.64 13.34
N PHE A 129 9.68 6.87 13.71
CA PHE A 129 8.78 7.77 12.98
C PHE A 129 7.63 7.13 12.18
N LEU A 130 6.46 7.06 12.80
CA LEU A 130 5.19 7.22 12.08
C LEU A 130 4.67 8.64 12.35
N ILE A 131 5.18 9.61 11.59
CA ILE A 131 4.75 11.03 11.58
C ILE A 131 3.26 11.19 11.24
N SER A 132 2.64 10.17 10.63
CA SER A 132 1.22 10.23 10.27
C SER A 132 0.36 9.51 11.29
N VAL A 133 -0.69 10.21 11.74
CA VAL A 133 -1.91 9.59 12.27
C VAL A 133 -2.30 8.51 11.26
N THR A 134 -2.10 7.24 11.63
CA THR A 134 -2.49 6.12 10.77
C THR A 134 -3.99 6.01 10.87
N SER A 135 -4.68 6.86 10.11
CA SER A 135 -6.11 6.82 9.92
C SER A 135 -6.45 5.66 8.99
N ARG A 136 -7.70 5.20 9.05
CA ARG A 136 -8.19 4.13 8.18
C ARG A 136 -8.03 4.57 6.72
N SER A 137 -7.17 3.88 5.98
CA SER A 137 -6.88 4.22 4.58
C SER A 137 -7.11 3.00 3.67
N LYS A 138 -7.57 3.23 2.45
CA LYS A 138 -7.70 2.15 1.46
C LYS A 138 -6.36 1.97 0.76
N ARG A 139 -5.72 0.82 0.98
CA ARG A 139 -4.45 0.42 0.37
C ARG A 139 -4.67 -0.66 -0.67
N VAL A 140 -3.79 -0.71 -1.67
CA VAL A 140 -3.78 -1.74 -2.72
C VAL A 140 -2.66 -2.72 -2.43
N PHE A 141 -3.00 -4.00 -2.40
CA PHE A 141 -2.11 -5.10 -2.05
C PHE A 141 -2.01 -6.08 -3.22
N SER A 142 -0.91 -6.82 -3.26
CA SER A 142 -0.88 -8.10 -3.98
C SER A 142 -1.94 -9.05 -3.40
N LYS A 143 -2.83 -9.54 -4.26
CA LYS A 143 -3.88 -10.50 -3.90
C LYS A 143 -3.31 -11.84 -3.47
N TYR A 144 -2.22 -12.28 -4.11
CA TYR A 144 -1.52 -13.50 -3.75
C TYR A 144 -1.00 -13.43 -2.30
N LEU A 145 -0.23 -12.40 -1.96
CA LEU A 145 0.33 -12.22 -0.61
C LEU A 145 -0.77 -12.08 0.45
N TRP A 146 -1.86 -11.40 0.11
CA TRP A 146 -3.03 -11.25 0.95
C TRP A 146 -3.71 -12.59 1.25
N GLN A 147 -3.95 -13.41 0.23
CA GLN A 147 -4.59 -14.72 0.38
C GLN A 147 -3.74 -15.71 1.18
N GLN A 148 -2.41 -15.60 1.10
CA GLN A 148 -1.47 -16.39 1.89
C GLN A 148 -1.35 -15.91 3.35
N GLY A 149 -2.02 -14.82 3.73
CA GLY A 149 -1.92 -14.25 5.08
C GLY A 149 -0.56 -13.64 5.41
N ARG A 150 0.33 -13.46 4.42
CA ARG A 150 1.68 -12.88 4.62
C ARG A 150 1.64 -11.37 4.86
N VAL A 151 0.53 -10.73 4.49
CA VAL A 151 0.26 -9.32 4.72
C VAL A 151 -1.14 -9.14 5.27
N THR A 152 -1.29 -8.23 6.22
CA THR A 152 -2.55 -7.89 6.87
C THR A 152 -2.82 -6.39 6.76
N ALA A 153 -4.09 -6.01 6.82
CA ALA A 153 -4.49 -4.60 6.83
C ALA A 153 -4.56 -4.10 8.28
N SER A 154 -3.43 -4.20 8.98
CA SER A 154 -3.26 -3.72 10.36
C SER A 154 -3.15 -2.20 10.41
#